data_AF-A0A2Z6QDC8-F1
#
_entry.id   AF-A0A2Z6QDC8-F1
#
_cell.length_a   1.000
_cell.length_b   1.000
_cell.length_c   1.000
_cell.angle_alpha   90.00
_cell.angle_beta   90.00
_cell.angle_gamma   90.00
#
_symmetry.space_group_name_H-M   'P 1'
#
loop_
_entity.id
_entity.type
_entity.pdbx_description
1 polymer ?
#
loop_
_entity_poly.entity_id
_entity_poly.type
_entity_poly.pdbx_seq_one_letter_code
_entity_poly.pdbx_strand_id
1 'polypeptide(L)' 'MWELTTGCRPFSNVEHNVDLIYEIIDGKQPNITNDTLKCFANLMRRCWNLDPLKRPNIFAFQGLVTFKYWRI' A
#
# COMPACT_ATOMS: atom_id res chain seq x y z
N MET A 1 4.71 2.43 3.41
CA MET A 1 4.10 3.53 2.62
C MET A 1 2.80 3.99 3.26
N TRP A 2 1.83 3.12 3.49
CA TRP A 2 0.57 3.49 4.15
C TRP A 2 0.77 4.12 5.54
N GLU A 3 1.64 3.52 6.37
CA GLU A 3 2.03 4.11 7.67
C GLU A 3 2.64 5.50 7.53
N LEU A 4 3.44 5.73 6.49
CA LEU A 4 4.07 7.02 6.24
C LEU A 4 3.06 8.08 5.80
N THR A 5 2.04 7.70 5.04
CA THR A 5 1.01 8.63 4.57
C THR A 5 -0.03 8.94 5.64
N THR A 6 -0.25 8.03 6.59
CA THR A 6 -1.30 8.18 7.62
C THR A 6 -0.75 8.51 9.00
N GLY A 7 0.53 8.23 9.28
CA GLY A 7 1.10 8.30 10.63
C GLY A 7 0.57 7.23 11.59
N CYS A 8 -0.25 6.29 11.10
CA CYS A 8 -0.96 5.32 11.90
C CYS A 8 -0.45 3.89 11.65
N ARG A 9 -0.54 3.02 12.66
CA ARG A 9 -0.34 1.58 12.48
C ARG A 9 -1.48 0.99 11.62
N PRO A 10 -1.21 0.13 10.62
CA PRO A 10 -2.23 -0.51 9.82
C PRO A 10 -3.12 -1.38 10.70
N PHE A 11 -4.43 -1.30 10.49
CA PHE A 11 -5.42 -2.02 11.30
C PHE A 11 -5.25 -1.73 12.81
N SER A 12 -4.95 -0.49 13.19
CA SER A 12 -4.83 -0.08 14.59
C SER A 12 -6.11 -0.26 15.41
N ASN A 13 -7.25 -0.34 14.73
CA ASN A 13 -8.58 -0.51 15.30
C ASN A 13 -9.06 -1.97 15.32
N VAL A 14 -8.23 -2.93 14.91
CA VAL A 14 -8.56 -4.37 14.88
C VAL A 14 -7.55 -5.11 15.75
N GLU A 15 -7.97 -6.21 16.39
CA GLU A 15 -7.06 -7.07 17.13
C GLU A 15 -6.08 -7.77 16.17
N HIS A 16 -4.81 -7.86 16.55
CA HIS A 16 -3.74 -8.47 15.72
C HIS A 16 -3.65 -9.96 16.02
N ASN A 17 -4.74 -10.68 15.72
CA ASN A 17 -4.91 -12.11 15.98
C ASN A 17 -4.93 -12.93 14.66
N VAL A 18 -5.20 -14.24 14.77
CA VAL A 18 -5.21 -15.15 13.62
C VAL A 18 -6.33 -14.83 12.62
N ASP A 19 -7.45 -14.30 13.08
CA ASP A 19 -8.56 -13.93 12.20
C ASP A 19 -8.14 -12.80 11.25
N LEU A 20 -7.44 -11.78 11.75
CA LEU A 20 -6.91 -10.70 10.92
C LEU A 20 -5.91 -11.22 9.88
N ILE A 21 -5.12 -12.25 10.20
CA ILE A 21 -4.19 -12.87 9.25
C ILE A 21 -4.97 -13.48 8.08
N TYR A 22 -6.03 -14.24 8.35
CA TYR A 22 -6.86 -14.83 7.30
C TYR A 22 -7.54 -13.77 6.44
N GLU A 23 -8.10 -12.73 7.05
CA GLU A 23 -8.70 -11.63 6.29
C GLU A 23 -7.68 -10.95 5.35
N ILE A 24 -6.43 -10.76 5.79
CA ILE A 24 -5.36 -10.18 4.94
C ILE A 24 -5.00 -11.13 3.78
N ILE A 25 -4.94 -12.44 4.03
CA ILE A 25 -4.71 -13.45 2.99
C ILE A 25 -5.84 -13.41 1.95
N ASP A 26 -7.09 -13.21 2.39
CA ASP A 26 -8.27 -13.06 1.54
C ASP A 26 -8.36 -11.68 0.86
N GLY A 27 -7.40 -10.79 1.11
CA GLY A 27 -7.25 -9.53 0.40
C GLY A 27 -7.73 -8.29 1.16
N LYS A 28 -8.01 -8.39 2.46
CA LYS A 28 -8.23 -7.22 3.31
C LYS A 28 -6.99 -6.32 3.29
N GLN A 29 -7.21 -5.04 2.95
CA GLN A 29 -6.15 -4.03 2.88
C GLN A 29 -6.50 -2.84 3.80
N PRO A 30 -5.49 -2.10 4.28
CA PRO A 30 -5.73 -0.85 5.00
C PRO A 30 -6.48 0.16 4.11
N ASN A 31 -7.39 0.92 4.71
CA ASN A 31 -8.15 1.92 3.97
C ASN A 31 -7.22 3.04 3.46
N ILE A 32 -7.24 3.32 2.15
CA ILE A 32 -6.54 4.48 1.60
C ILE A 32 -7.44 5.69 1.79
N THR A 33 -7.00 6.63 2.61
CA THR A 33 -7.75 7.83 2.95
C THR A 33 -7.74 8.84 1.79
N ASN A 34 -8.75 9.71 1.71
CA ASN A 34 -8.92 10.66 0.60
C ASN A 34 -7.82 11.73 0.52
N ASP A 35 -7.14 12.00 1.63
CA ASP A 35 -5.98 12.89 1.74
C ASP A 35 -4.69 12.26 1.18
N THR A 36 -4.66 10.93 0.99
CA THR A 36 -3.53 10.27 0.37
C THR A 36 -3.39 10.71 -1.09
N LEU A 37 -2.23 11.26 -1.47
CA LEU A 37 -1.94 11.63 -2.85
C LEU A 37 -2.23 10.46 -3.81
N LYS A 38 -2.95 10.76 -4.91
CA LYS A 38 -3.41 9.76 -5.89
C LYS A 38 -2.27 8.87 -6.43
N CYS A 39 -1.07 9.42 -6.57
CA CYS A 39 0.12 8.68 -6.97
C CYS A 39 0.53 7.62 -5.95
N PHE A 40 0.54 7.93 -4.65
CA PHE A 40 0.79 6.95 -3.58
C PHE A 40 -0.35 5.95 -3.46
N ALA A 41 -1.61 6.39 -3.56
CA ALA A 41 -2.76 5.50 -3.54
C ALA A 41 -2.68 4.42 -4.64
N ASN A 42 -2.38 4.84 -5.87
CA ASN A 42 -2.22 3.92 -7.00
C ASN A 42 -0.99 2.99 -6.84
N LEU A 43 0.09 3.50 -6.26
CA LEU A 43 1.29 2.70 -5.99
C LEU A 43 1.03 1.62 -4.93
N MET A 44 0.37 1.98 -3.82
CA MET A 44 -0.04 1.04 -2.78
C MET A 44 -0.95 -0.07 -3.34
N ARG A 45 -1.96 0.28 -4.15
CA ARG A 45 -2.82 -0.70 -4.83
C ARG A 45 -2.04 -1.67 -5.72
N ARG A 46 -1.01 -1.20 -6.43
CA ARG A 46 -0.14 -2.07 -7.25
C ARG A 46 0.72 -2.98 -6.40
N CYS A 47 1.27 -2.47 -5.30
CA CYS A 47 2.05 -3.27 -4.34
C CYS A 47 1.20 -4.35 -3.65
N TRP A 48 -0.07 -4.08 -3.40
CA TRP A 48 -1.01 -5.00 -2.75
C TRP A 48 -1.81 -5.87 -3.73
N ASN A 49 -1.36 -6.02 -4.97
CA ASN A 49 -2.04 -6.91 -5.91
C ASN A 49 -2.05 -8.36 -5.38
N LEU A 50 -3.19 -9.03 -5.44
CA LEU A 50 -3.31 -10.44 -5.03
C LEU A 50 -2.43 -11.35 -5.90
N ASP A 51 -2.31 -11.02 -7.18
CA ASP A 51 -1.39 -11.69 -8.10
C ASP A 51 0.05 -11.18 -7.86
N PRO A 52 0.97 -12.04 -7.36
CA PRO A 52 2.35 -11.64 -7.08
C PRO A 52 3.09 -11.14 -8.32
N LEU A 53 2.75 -11.64 -9.51
CA LEU A 53 3.40 -11.26 -10.76
C LEU A 53 3.03 -9.84 -11.22
N LYS A 54 1.88 -9.33 -10.75
CA LYS A 54 1.45 -7.95 -11.03
C LYS A 54 2.03 -6.93 -10.05
N ARG A 55 2.70 -7.38 -8.98
CA ARG A 55 3.35 -6.49 -8.03
C ARG A 55 4.58 -5.86 -8.68
N PRO A 56 4.82 -4.55 -8.50
CA PRO A 56 6.02 -3.92 -9.01
C PRO A 56 7.24 -4.48 -8.26
N ASN A 57 8.29 -4.82 -8.99
CA ASN A 57 9.61 -5.04 -8.39
C ASN A 57 10.22 -3.70 -7.93
N ILE A 58 11.34 -3.76 -7.20
CA ILE A 58 11.96 -2.57 -6.63
C ILE A 58 12.39 -1.55 -7.69
N PHE A 59 12.85 -1.99 -8.86
CA PHE A 59 13.26 -1.11 -9.96
C PHE A 59 12.07 -0.37 -10.57
N ALA A 60 10.97 -1.09 -10.82
CA ALA A 60 9.72 -0.51 -11.28
C ALA A 60 9.14 0.47 -10.25
N PHE A 61 9.23 0.13 -8.97
CA PHE A 61 8.82 1.00 -7.86
C PHE A 61 9.65 2.29 -7.84
N GLN A 62 10.99 2.19 -7.88
CA GLN A 62 11.89 3.34 -7.90
C GLN A 62 11.60 4.24 -9.11
N GLY A 63 11.44 3.67 -10.30
CA GLY A 63 11.04 4.42 -11.49
C GLY A 63 9.75 5.21 -11.25
N LEU A 64 8.70 4.58 -10.71
CA LEU A 64 7.41 5.24 -10.46
C LEU A 64 7.50 6.38 -9.44
N VAL A 65 8.33 6.22 -8.41
CA VAL A 65 8.54 7.25 -7.37
C VAL A 65 9.41 8.38 -7.92
N THR A 66 10.53 8.09 -8.57
CA THR A 66 11.45 9.11 -9.10
C THR A 66 10.81 9.93 -10.22
N PHE A 67 10.18 9.29 -11.21
CA PHE A 67 9.58 10.00 -12.35
C PHE A 67 8.40 10.91 -11.96
N LYS A 68 7.66 10.59 -10.90
CA LYS A 68 6.48 11.36 -10.50
C LYS A 68 6.75 12.44 -9.46
N TYR A 69 7.79 12.30 -8.65
CA TYR A 69 8.01 13.18 -7.49
C TYR A 69 9.31 14.00 -7.57
N TRP A 70 10.30 13.60 -8.37
CA TRP A 70 11.61 14.26 -8.44
C TRP A 70 11.90 14.96 -9.77
N ARG A 71 10.88 15.16 -10.59
CA ARG A 71 10.98 16.02 -11.77
C ARG A 71 10.72 17.47 -11.35
N ILE A 72 11.77 18.11 -10.81
CA ILE A 72 11.94 19.57 -10.75
C ILE A 72 12.61 20.01 -12.05
#